data_AF-Q386V2-F1
#
_entry.id   AF-Q386V2-F1
#
_cell.length_a   1.000
_cell.length_b   1.000
_cell.length_c   1.000
_cell.angle_alpha   90.00
_cell.angle_beta   90.00
_cell.angle_gamma   90.00
#
_symmetry.space_group_name_H-M   'P 1'
#
loop_
_entity.id
_entity.type
_entity.pdbx_description
1 polymer ?
#
loop_
_entity_poly.entity_id
_entity_poly.type
_entity_poly.pdbx_seq_one_letter_code
_entity_poly.pdbx_strand_id
1 'polypeptide(L)'
;MVRSLVVLLTYDEPECGGAADALVVHLQRDCAALADRCQLSARPISILQNSSHRDALYRTLQDLIQVKPQDIYAISFLKDNNPDEYRKIRELCNGVKPRRIKHQILTHLANYNDVGLIIRNLVRLVLDEMSRDV
;
A
#
# COMPACT_ATOMS: atom_id res chain seq x y z
N MET A 1 -15.39 4.44 18.71
CA MET A 1 -14.16 3.68 18.45
C MET A 1 -13.54 4.27 17.20
N VAL A 2 -12.29 4.75 17.23
CA VAL A 2 -11.67 5.35 16.04
C VAL A 2 -11.32 4.22 15.06
N ARG A 3 -11.68 4.38 13.78
CA ARG A 3 -11.36 3.40 12.74
C ARG A 3 -9.84 3.34 12.56
N SER A 4 -9.29 2.21 12.11
CA SER A 4 -7.87 2.12 11.78
C SER A 4 -7.70 1.61 10.36
N LEU A 5 -6.86 2.31 9.59
CA LEU A 5 -6.46 1.96 8.23
C LEU A 5 -4.95 1.71 8.22
N VAL A 6 -4.55 0.53 7.74
CA VAL A 6 -3.15 0.19 7.52
C VAL A 6 -2.86 0.20 6.03
N VAL A 7 -1.91 1.02 5.61
CA VAL A 7 -1.37 1.04 4.25
C VAL A 7 -0.11 0.18 4.23
N LEU A 8 -0.18 -0.97 3.55
CA LEU A 8 0.98 -1.81 3.28
C LEU A 8 1.59 -1.38 1.96
N LEU A 9 2.88 -1.01 1.97
CA LEU A 9 3.57 -0.50 0.78
C LEU A 9 4.75 -1.41 0.44
N THR A 10 4.57 -2.30 -0.53
CA THR A 10 5.68 -3.14 -1.03
C THR A 10 6.37 -2.45 -2.21
N TYR A 11 7.69 -2.43 -2.27
CA TYR A 11 8.41 -1.78 -3.37
C TYR A 11 9.73 -2.50 -3.65
N ASP A 12 10.14 -2.56 -4.91
CA ASP A 12 11.47 -3.05 -5.30
C ASP A 12 12.56 -2.06 -4.83
N GLU A 13 13.56 -2.55 -4.13
CA GLU A 13 14.75 -1.79 -3.72
C GLU A 13 15.94 -2.11 -4.66
N PRO A 14 16.67 -1.09 -5.15
CA PRO A 14 16.55 0.35 -4.83
C PRO A 14 15.66 1.17 -5.77
N GLU A 15 15.09 0.58 -6.80
CA GLU A 15 14.47 1.31 -7.91
C GLU A 15 13.24 2.13 -7.51
N CYS A 16 12.46 1.65 -6.52
CA CYS A 16 11.21 2.28 -6.08
C CYS A 16 11.28 2.87 -4.67
N GLY A 17 12.44 2.78 -3.98
CA GLY A 17 12.59 3.17 -2.57
C GLY A 17 12.27 4.64 -2.31
N GLY A 18 12.84 5.55 -3.10
CA GLY A 18 12.59 7.00 -2.93
C GLY A 18 11.12 7.39 -3.12
N ALA A 19 10.40 6.72 -4.03
CA ALA A 19 8.98 6.96 -4.21
C ALA A 19 8.14 6.39 -3.06
N ALA A 20 8.56 5.24 -2.50
CA ALA A 20 7.91 4.65 -1.34
C ALA A 20 8.05 5.53 -0.10
N ASP A 21 9.26 6.02 0.18
CA ASP A 21 9.54 6.93 1.28
C ASP A 21 8.75 8.23 1.15
N ALA A 22 8.75 8.83 -0.05
CA ALA A 22 7.97 10.03 -0.32
C ALA A 22 6.48 9.79 -0.08
N LEU A 23 5.92 8.66 -0.53
CA LEU A 23 4.52 8.32 -0.27
C LEU A 23 4.23 8.22 1.23
N VAL A 24 5.09 7.57 2.02
CA VAL A 24 4.92 7.46 3.48
C VAL A 24 4.90 8.84 4.13
N VAL A 25 5.84 9.73 3.78
CA VAL A 25 5.90 11.10 4.30
C VAL A 25 4.64 11.88 3.96
N HIS A 26 4.20 11.80 2.71
CA HIS A 26 2.98 12.49 2.27
C HIS A 26 1.72 11.95 2.95
N LEU A 27 1.61 10.63 3.12
CA LEU A 27 0.49 10.01 3.83
C LEU A 27 0.43 10.47 5.29
N GLN A 28 1.55 10.45 6.00
CA GLN A 28 1.60 10.87 7.40
C GLN A 28 1.24 12.35 7.57
N ARG A 29 1.77 13.21 6.69
CA ARG A 29 1.52 14.65 6.74
C ARG A 29 0.09 15.01 6.35
N ASP A 30 -0.37 14.53 5.21
CA ASP A 30 -1.63 15.00 4.60
C ASP A 30 -2.84 14.33 5.25
N CYS A 31 -2.68 13.11 5.79
CA CYS A 31 -3.77 12.40 6.49
C CYS A 31 -3.86 12.71 7.98
N ALA A 32 -2.92 13.47 8.55
CA ALA A 32 -2.94 13.85 9.96
C ALA A 32 -4.24 14.58 10.36
N ALA A 33 -4.80 15.37 9.45
CA ALA A 33 -6.07 16.09 9.67
C ALA A 33 -7.28 15.17 9.90
N LEU A 34 -7.18 13.89 9.54
CA LEU A 34 -8.24 12.89 9.71
C LEU A 34 -7.97 11.89 10.85
N ALA A 35 -6.90 12.08 11.62
CA ALA A 35 -6.45 11.14 12.65
C ALA A 35 -7.51 10.87 13.73
N ASP A 36 -8.35 11.87 14.05
CA ASP A 36 -9.45 11.73 15.02
C ASP A 36 -10.58 10.82 14.54
N ARG A 37 -10.70 10.62 13.22
CA ARG A 37 -11.74 9.80 12.58
C ARG A 37 -11.22 8.42 12.19
N CYS A 38 -10.03 8.39 11.60
CA CYS A 38 -9.36 7.18 11.15
C CYS A 38 -7.86 7.28 11.44
N GLN A 39 -7.34 6.38 12.26
CA GLN A 39 -5.90 6.27 12.51
C GLN A 39 -5.23 5.58 11.32
N LEU A 40 -4.26 6.26 10.71
CA LEU A 40 -3.47 5.74 9.61
C LEU A 40 -2.13 5.16 10.09
N SER A 41 -1.77 3.97 9.62
CA SER A 41 -0.42 3.42 9.74
C SER A 41 0.10 3.04 8.36
N ALA A 42 1.17 3.68 7.90
CA ALA A 42 1.86 3.30 6.67
C ALA A 42 3.06 2.41 6.98
N ARG A 43 3.16 1.26 6.31
CA ARG A 43 4.21 0.26 6.52
C ARG A 43 4.94 -0.04 5.20
N PRO A 44 6.10 0.60 4.95
CA PRO A 44 6.96 0.24 3.84
C PRO A 44 7.56 -1.16 4.04
N ILE A 45 7.63 -1.95 2.97
CA ILE A 45 8.18 -3.30 2.92
C ILE A 45 9.09 -3.36 1.68
N SER A 46 10.40 -3.31 1.91
CA SER A 46 11.38 -3.42 0.84
C SER A 46 11.44 -4.84 0.29
N ILE A 47 11.49 -4.95 -1.03
CA ILE A 47 11.64 -6.21 -1.76
C ILE A 47 13.01 -6.21 -2.40
N LEU A 48 13.88 -7.11 -1.91
CA LEU A 48 15.21 -7.32 -2.46
C LEU A 48 15.12 -8.09 -3.78
N GLN A 49 16.12 -7.93 -4.65
CA GLN A 49 16.17 -8.57 -5.96
C GLN A 49 15.75 -10.06 -5.93
N ASN A 50 14.85 -10.43 -6.84
CA ASN A 50 14.26 -11.77 -7.00
C ASN A 50 13.35 -12.25 -5.86
N SER A 51 13.05 -11.40 -4.87
CA SER A 51 12.04 -11.70 -3.85
C SER A 51 10.63 -11.41 -4.38
N SER A 52 9.62 -12.06 -3.79
CA SER A 52 8.22 -11.85 -4.18
C SER A 52 7.55 -10.81 -3.29
N HIS A 53 6.99 -9.78 -3.93
CA HIS A 53 6.06 -8.84 -3.31
C HIS A 53 4.86 -9.56 -2.71
N ARG A 54 4.30 -10.54 -3.43
CA ARG A 54 3.17 -11.33 -2.95
C ARG A 54 3.50 -12.04 -1.65
N ASP A 55 4.67 -12.67 -1.55
CA ASP A 55 5.05 -13.43 -0.35
C ASP A 55 5.31 -12.51 0.84
N ALA A 56 5.98 -11.38 0.61
CA ALA A 56 6.18 -10.36 1.63
C ALA A 56 4.85 -9.80 2.14
N LEU A 57 3.95 -9.44 1.21
CA LEU A 57 2.61 -8.95 1.54
C LEU A 57 1.81 -10.00 2.32
N TYR A 58 1.83 -11.26 1.88
CA TYR A 58 1.12 -12.36 2.55
C TYR A 58 1.54 -12.52 4.01
N ARG A 59 2.85 -12.53 4.28
CA ARG A 59 3.37 -12.65 5.65
C ARG A 59 2.87 -11.50 6.53
N THR A 60 2.99 -10.26 6.07
CA THR A 60 2.52 -9.10 6.84
C THR A 60 1.00 -9.09 7.04
N LEU A 61 0.24 -9.57 6.05
CA LEU A 61 -1.21 -9.70 6.18
C LEU A 61 -1.61 -10.74 7.23
N GLN A 62 -0.92 -11.88 7.29
CA GLN A 62 -1.16 -12.88 8.32
C GLN A 62 -0.94 -12.32 9.73
N ASP A 63 0.12 -11.55 9.93
CA ASP A 63 0.40 -10.90 11.21
C ASP A 63 -0.68 -9.88 11.59
N LEU A 64 -1.15 -9.08 10.63
CA LEU A 64 -2.13 -8.03 10.88
C LEU A 64 -3.55 -8.56 11.16
N ILE A 65 -3.97 -9.60 10.45
CA ILE A 65 -5.33 -10.15 10.58
C ILE A 65 -5.53 -10.81 11.94
N GLN A 66 -4.46 -11.34 12.55
CA GLN A 66 -4.53 -12.00 13.87
C GLN A 66 -4.71 -11.02 15.04
N VAL A 67 -4.32 -9.76 14.88
CA VAL A 67 -4.20 -8.81 16.02
C VAL A 67 -5.48 -8.03 16.28
N LYS A 68 -6.11 -7.45 15.25
CA LYS A 68 -7.32 -6.62 15.40
C LYS A 68 -8.04 -6.44 14.06
N PRO A 69 -9.39 -6.34 14.02
CA PRO A 69 -10.09 -5.88 12.83
C PRO A 69 -9.64 -4.46 12.47
N GLN A 70 -8.99 -4.32 11.33
CA GLN A 70 -8.49 -3.08 10.76
C GLN A 70 -8.68 -3.12 9.25
N ASP A 71 -8.96 -1.95 8.65
CA ASP A 71 -9.02 -1.85 7.20
C ASP A 71 -7.59 -1.85 6.65
N ILE A 72 -7.37 -2.52 5.53
CA ILE A 72 -6.06 -2.65 4.90
C ILE A 72 -6.13 -2.15 3.47
N TYR A 73 -5.16 -1.34 3.09
CA TYR A 73 -4.91 -0.89 1.73
C TYR A 73 -3.50 -1.32 1.31
N ALA A 74 -3.38 -2.19 0.31
CA ALA A 74 -2.10 -2.62 -0.23
C ALA A 74 -1.68 -1.75 -1.42
N ILE A 75 -0.48 -1.18 -1.41
CA ILE A 75 0.12 -0.47 -2.52
C ILE A 75 1.41 -1.20 -2.90
N SER A 76 1.58 -1.52 -4.18
CA SER A 76 2.75 -2.24 -4.67
C SER A 76 3.40 -1.48 -5.81
N PHE A 77 4.69 -1.17 -5.67
CA PHE A 77 5.53 -0.60 -6.72
C PHE A 77 6.44 -1.69 -7.29
N LEU A 78 6.11 -2.18 -8.47
CA LEU A 78 6.92 -3.12 -9.23
C LEU A 78 7.90 -2.34 -10.12
N LYS A 79 9.18 -2.67 -10.07
CA LYS A 79 10.23 -2.02 -10.86
C LYS A 79 9.97 -2.12 -12.37
N ASP A 80 9.53 -3.29 -12.82
CA ASP A 80 9.36 -3.66 -14.22
C ASP A 80 7.93 -4.12 -14.53
N ASN A 81 7.64 -4.37 -15.81
CA ASN A 81 6.45 -5.13 -16.19
C ASN A 81 6.58 -6.57 -15.71
N ASN A 82 6.05 -6.88 -14.53
CA ASN A 82 5.94 -8.25 -14.05
C ASN A 82 4.46 -8.67 -13.98
N PRO A 83 3.87 -9.13 -15.10
CA PRO A 83 2.45 -9.49 -15.14
C PRO A 83 2.11 -10.64 -14.20
N ASP A 84 3.06 -11.56 -13.97
CA ASP A 84 2.89 -12.66 -13.03
C ASP A 84 2.80 -12.17 -11.59
N GLU A 85 3.73 -11.31 -11.17
CA GLU A 85 3.71 -10.76 -9.82
C GLU A 85 2.50 -9.84 -9.61
N TYR A 86 2.16 -9.02 -10.60
CA TYR A 86 0.95 -8.21 -10.61
C TYR A 86 -0.30 -9.08 -10.36
N ARG A 87 -0.44 -10.18 -11.11
CA ARG A 87 -1.55 -11.11 -10.95
C ARG A 87 -1.56 -11.75 -9.56
N LYS A 88 -0.41 -12.23 -9.07
CA LYS A 88 -0.29 -12.87 -7.75
C LYS A 88 -0.70 -11.94 -6.61
N ILE A 89 -0.27 -10.67 -6.65
CA ILE A 89 -0.67 -9.65 -5.66
C ILE A 89 -2.18 -9.41 -5.73
N ARG A 90 -2.73 -9.26 -6.95
CA ARG A 90 -4.16 -9.06 -7.16
C ARG A 90 -4.98 -10.23 -6.63
N GLU A 91 -4.59 -11.45 -6.93
CA GLU A 91 -5.25 -12.66 -6.45
C GLU A 91 -5.20 -12.75 -4.92
N LEU A 92 -4.05 -12.44 -4.31
CA LEU A 92 -3.91 -12.40 -2.86
C LEU A 92 -4.91 -11.41 -2.23
N CYS A 93 -4.92 -10.15 -2.66
CA CYS A 93 -5.79 -9.12 -2.07
C CYS A 93 -7.29 -9.43 -2.26
N ASN A 94 -7.66 -10.05 -3.38
CA ASN A 94 -9.04 -10.46 -3.64
C ASN A 94 -9.45 -11.73 -2.91
N GLY A 95 -8.48 -12.58 -2.55
CA GLY A 95 -8.70 -13.86 -1.87
C GLY A 95 -8.78 -13.76 -0.34
N VAL A 96 -8.25 -12.68 0.26
CA VAL A 96 -8.32 -12.47 1.72
C VAL A 96 -9.77 -12.23 2.16
N LYS A 97 -10.21 -13.00 3.16
CA LYS A 97 -11.55 -12.93 3.79
C LYS A 97 -11.42 -12.47 5.24
N PRO A 98 -12.44 -11.83 5.84
CA PRO A 98 -13.83 -11.67 5.34
C PRO A 98 -14.05 -10.50 4.37
N ARG A 99 -13.12 -9.54 4.28
CA ARG A 99 -13.23 -8.39 3.36
C ARG A 99 -12.10 -8.41 2.34
N ARG A 100 -12.42 -8.14 1.08
CA ARG A 100 -11.42 -7.93 0.03
C ARG A 100 -10.55 -6.74 0.41
N ILE A 101 -9.24 -6.92 0.29
CA ILE A 101 -8.27 -5.86 0.56
C ILE A 101 -8.25 -4.91 -0.65
N LYS A 102 -8.39 -3.61 -0.38
CA LYS A 102 -8.19 -2.61 -1.44
C LYS A 102 -6.73 -2.59 -1.82
N HIS A 103 -6.46 -2.47 -3.11
CA HIS A 103 -5.10 -2.50 -3.61
C HIS A 103 -4.87 -1.58 -4.78
N GLN A 104 -3.65 -1.09 -4.91
CA GLN A 104 -3.14 -0.39 -6.09
C GLN A 104 -1.76 -0.96 -6.44
N ILE A 105 -1.60 -1.45 -7.67
CA ILE A 105 -0.33 -1.99 -8.14
C ILE A 105 0.13 -1.09 -9.28
N LEU A 106 1.33 -0.54 -9.15
CA LEU A 106 2.00 0.27 -10.16
C LEU A 106 3.22 -0.49 -10.66
N THR A 107 3.48 -0.36 -11.94
CA THR A 107 4.63 -0.96 -12.64
C THR A 107 5.42 0.14 -13.32
N HIS A 108 6.72 -0.04 -13.55
CA HIS A 108 7.55 0.93 -14.27
C HIS A 108 7.63 2.29 -13.59
N LEU A 109 7.67 2.33 -12.25
CA LEU A 109 7.62 3.60 -11.54
C LEU A 109 8.78 4.54 -11.96
N ALA A 110 9.94 3.95 -12.25
CA ALA A 110 11.12 4.66 -12.77
C ALA A 110 10.91 5.35 -14.13
N ASN A 111 9.93 4.90 -14.93
CA ASN A 111 9.65 5.44 -16.26
C ASN A 111 8.63 6.58 -16.23
N TYR A 112 8.04 6.90 -15.07
CA TYR A 112 7.09 8.00 -15.00
C TYR A 112 7.81 9.33 -14.94
N ASN A 113 7.47 10.21 -15.88
CA ASN A 113 7.97 11.59 -15.91
C ASN A 113 7.57 12.41 -14.67
N ASP A 114 6.45 12.05 -14.01
CA ASP A 114 5.93 12.75 -12.84
C ASP A 114 5.49 11.78 -11.74
N VAL A 115 6.48 11.22 -11.04
CA VAL A 115 6.27 10.41 -9.84
C VAL A 115 5.54 11.22 -8.75
N GLY A 116 5.72 12.54 -8.71
CA GLY A 116 5.06 13.43 -7.76
C GLY A 116 3.53 13.43 -7.90
N LEU A 117 3.03 13.47 -9.13
CA LEU A 117 1.59 13.38 -9.41
C LEU A 117 1.01 12.03 -8.99
N ILE A 118 1.74 10.94 -9.22
CA ILE A 118 1.34 9.59 -8.81
C ILE A 118 1.21 9.53 -7.30
N ILE A 119 2.22 10.02 -6.57
CA ILE A 119 2.20 10.06 -5.11
C ILE A 119 0.99 10.86 -4.61
N ARG A 120 0.72 12.04 -5.17
CA ARG A 120 -0.46 12.84 -4.80
C ARG A 120 -1.78 12.10 -5.05
N ASN A 121 -1.88 11.38 -6.16
CA ASN A 121 -3.07 10.59 -6.47
C ASN A 121 -3.25 9.42 -5.50
N LEU A 122 -2.17 8.73 -5.13
CA LEU A 122 -2.21 7.66 -4.12
C LEU A 122 -2.62 8.22 -2.76
N VAL A 123 -2.08 9.36 -2.35
CA VAL A 123 -2.48 10.05 -1.10
C VAL A 123 -3.96 10.39 -1.13
N ARG A 124 -4.47 10.91 -2.25
CA ARG A 124 -5.91 11.18 -2.42
C ARG A 124 -6.76 9.93 -2.26
N LEU A 125 -6.36 8.81 -2.86
CA LEU A 125 -7.08 7.54 -2.70
C LEU A 125 -7.12 7.08 -1.23
N VAL A 126 -6.04 7.27 -0.47
CA VAL A 126 -6.01 6.94 0.95
C VAL A 126 -6.87 7.92 1.76
N LEU A 127 -6.82 9.23 1.49
CA LEU A 127 -7.67 10.24 2.12
C LEU A 127 -9.16 9.96 1.90
N ASP A 128 -9.52 9.60 0.66
CA ASP A 128 -10.89 9.21 0.32
C ASP A 128 -11.29 7.96 1.11
N GLU A 129 -10.38 6.99 1.25
CA GLU A 129 -10.65 5.81 2.07
C GLU A 129 -10.86 6.17 3.54
N MET A 130 -10.00 7.01 4.11
CA MET A 130 -10.08 7.51 5.48
C MET A 130 -11.34 8.31 5.78
N SER A 131 -11.88 8.99 4.76
CA SER A 131 -13.08 9.82 4.88
C SER A 131 -14.38 9.06 4.69
N ARG A 132 -14.34 7.81 4.20
CA ARG A 132 -15.54 6.97 4.10
C ARG A 132 -16.11 6.72 5.49
N ASP A 133 -17.37 7.08 5.67
CA ASP A 133 -18.16 6.64 6.81
C ASP A 133 -18.29 5.11 6.79
N VAL A 134 -18.13 4.48 7.96
CA VAL A 134 -18.52 3.08 8.20
C VAL A 134 -19.90 3.08 8.81
#